data_AF-A0A353KYA2-F1
#
_entry.id   AF-A0A353KYA2-F1
#
_cell.length_a   1.000
_cell.length_b   1.000
_cell.length_c   1.000
_cell.angle_alpha   90.00
_cell.angle_beta   90.00
_cell.angle_gamma   90.00
#
_symmetry.space_group_name_H-M   'P 1'
#
loop_
_entity.id
_entity.type
_entity.pdbx_description
1 polymer ?
#
loop_
_entity_poly.entity_id
_entity_poly.type
_entity_poly.pdbx_seq_one_letter_code
_entity_poly.pdbx_strand_id
1 'polypeptide(L)'
;MYVVVFIFLIYRLEFFQTNGISKRIISAIFILKILSGFGLIFIYTHYYKTRESADIYKYFDDAKVIYSAAYEAPVDYLKMITGIDSDSDYLREMYFSKTNSWYKEWDYHLYNDNRTITRFNALAMLISNQSIYIHTIFMAFLSLIGLLSIYKVFVNYLKGKEKLLIIFTFLLPTVMLWSSGVLKEGILVFAFGIMFLGFYRMIQKFSFRYLLLFSIGIALLSITKFYTLMAAIPGMIALLWIQKTNGKRPFLKFIIVHTLAFIGVISNNYVLFVLYKKQVDFQILIDGLTTQVGSYISVPNLEPTALSFLKNAPIAFSNTFLRPHIFEVYSPVVFFAAAENLLIIMGLVLSLIFINKRKISNYSLLYFSIFFVVIMFILCGLVTPVMGALVRYKMPALPFLFIIFIMIVDIDKIKRFLKKG
;
A
#
# COMPACT_ATOMS: atom_id res chain seq x y z
N MET A 1 14.16 -23.27 -7.54
CA MET A 1 13.05 -23.57 -8.48
C MET A 1 12.10 -22.38 -8.68
N TYR A 2 11.35 -21.92 -7.67
CA TYR A 2 10.32 -20.86 -7.82
C TYR A 2 10.79 -19.56 -8.47
N VAL A 3 11.98 -19.07 -8.12
CA VAL A 3 12.56 -17.86 -8.74
C VAL A 3 12.73 -18.04 -10.26
N VAL A 4 13.22 -19.21 -10.70
CA VAL A 4 13.40 -19.53 -12.12
C VAL A 4 12.06 -19.58 -12.84
N VAL A 5 11.04 -20.20 -12.23
CA VAL A 5 9.68 -20.26 -12.78
C VAL A 5 9.11 -18.85 -12.94
N PHE A 6 9.21 -17.98 -11.92
CA PHE A 6 8.70 -16.61 -12.02
C PHE A 6 9.47 -15.76 -13.02
N ILE A 7 10.80 -15.90 -13.13
CA ILE A 7 11.58 -15.26 -14.18
C ILE A 7 11.12 -15.76 -15.56
N PHE A 8 10.95 -17.08 -15.74
CA PHE A 8 10.41 -17.63 -16.98
C PHE A 8 9.04 -17.04 -17.32
N LEU A 9 8.13 -16.89 -16.34
CA LEU A 9 6.83 -16.23 -16.54
C LEU A 9 6.97 -14.76 -16.94
N ILE A 10 7.95 -14.02 -16.38
CA ILE A 10 8.27 -12.65 -16.81
C ILE A 10 8.65 -12.62 -18.29
N TYR A 11 9.44 -13.58 -18.76
CA TYR A 11 9.82 -13.67 -20.16
C TYR A 11 8.68 -14.14 -21.07
N ARG A 12 7.83 -15.06 -20.60
CA ARG A 12 6.78 -15.69 -21.40
C ARG A 12 5.52 -14.84 -21.54
N LEU A 13 5.08 -14.15 -20.49
CA LEU A 13 3.78 -13.47 -20.48
C LEU A 13 3.87 -12.07 -21.11
N GLU A 14 2.91 -11.73 -21.98
CA GLU A 14 2.78 -10.40 -22.59
C GLU A 14 2.52 -9.31 -21.56
N PHE A 15 1.99 -9.65 -20.39
CA PHE A 15 1.80 -8.69 -19.32
C PHE A 15 3.13 -8.03 -18.90
N PHE A 16 4.29 -8.67 -19.02
CA PHE A 16 5.55 -8.04 -18.67
C PHE A 16 6.20 -7.26 -19.82
N GLN A 17 5.53 -7.18 -20.98
CA GLN A 17 5.94 -6.32 -22.07
C GLN A 17 5.30 -4.94 -21.91
N THR A 18 6.13 -3.91 -21.81
CA THR A 18 5.69 -2.52 -21.65
C THR A 18 6.76 -1.55 -22.16
N ASN A 19 6.33 -0.34 -22.52
CA ASN A 19 7.24 0.71 -22.97
C ASN A 19 8.19 1.14 -21.84
N GLY A 20 9.41 1.53 -22.18
CA GLY A 20 10.36 2.16 -21.26
C GLY A 20 11.07 1.24 -20.25
N ILE A 21 10.66 -0.02 -20.10
CA ILE A 21 11.31 -0.99 -19.20
C ILE A 21 11.37 -2.38 -19.87
N SER A 22 12.57 -2.97 -19.88
CA SER A 22 12.80 -4.28 -20.47
C SER A 22 12.50 -5.41 -19.47
N LYS A 23 12.20 -6.61 -19.99
CA LYS A 23 11.99 -7.81 -19.16
C LYS A 23 13.22 -8.19 -18.31
N ARG A 24 14.42 -7.82 -18.77
CA ARG A 24 15.68 -7.92 -18.00
C ARG A 24 15.64 -7.04 -16.75
N ILE A 25 15.25 -5.77 -16.89
CA ILE A 25 15.11 -4.84 -15.76
C ILE A 25 14.00 -5.30 -14.80
N ILE A 26 12.86 -5.77 -15.32
CA ILE A 26 11.78 -6.32 -14.48
C ILE A 26 12.28 -7.52 -13.67
N SER A 27 13.05 -8.42 -14.29
CA SER A 27 13.65 -9.57 -13.60
C SER A 27 14.68 -9.14 -12.54
N ALA A 28 15.49 -8.12 -12.82
CA ALA A 28 16.43 -7.57 -11.86
C ALA A 28 15.70 -6.94 -10.66
N ILE A 29 14.63 -6.18 -10.90
CA ILE A 29 13.76 -5.63 -9.84
C ILE A 29 13.15 -6.76 -9.03
N PHE A 30 12.68 -7.84 -9.66
CA PHE A 30 12.14 -8.99 -8.96
C PHE A 30 13.16 -9.63 -8.01
N ILE A 31 14.40 -9.82 -8.46
CA ILE A 31 15.50 -10.33 -7.62
C ILE A 31 15.77 -9.37 -6.45
N LEU A 32 15.83 -8.06 -6.70
CA LEU A 32 15.99 -7.06 -5.65
C LEU A 32 14.86 -7.09 -4.62
N LYS A 33 13.61 -7.32 -5.06
CA LYS A 33 12.46 -7.50 -4.15
C LYS A 33 12.62 -8.74 -3.27
N ILE A 34 13.07 -9.87 -3.83
CA ILE A 34 13.35 -11.08 -3.05
C ILE A 34 14.42 -10.78 -1.99
N LEU A 35 15.54 -10.17 -2.39
CA LEU A 35 16.61 -9.80 -1.46
C LEU A 35 16.13 -8.85 -0.35
N SER A 36 15.29 -7.87 -0.71
CA SER A 36 14.66 -6.96 0.24
C SER A 36 13.74 -7.68 1.23
N GLY A 37 12.91 -8.60 0.73
CA GLY A 37 12.03 -9.43 1.58
C GLY A 37 12.82 -10.35 2.51
N PHE A 38 13.93 -10.94 2.05
CA PHE A 38 14.84 -11.71 2.89
C PHE A 38 15.55 -10.83 3.91
N GLY A 39 15.93 -9.61 3.53
CA GLY A 39 16.44 -8.60 4.45
C GLY A 39 15.44 -8.27 5.57
N LEU A 40 14.15 -8.18 5.25
CA LEU A 40 13.11 -7.98 6.27
C LEU A 40 13.02 -9.17 7.24
N ILE A 41 13.06 -10.41 6.74
CA ILE A 41 13.13 -11.61 7.59
C ILE A 41 14.37 -11.54 8.50
N PHE A 42 15.53 -11.22 7.94
CA PHE A 42 16.77 -11.12 8.68
C PHE A 42 16.67 -10.10 9.82
N ILE A 43 16.13 -8.90 9.54
CA ILE A 43 15.89 -7.85 10.54
C ILE A 43 14.95 -8.35 11.64
N TYR A 44 13.80 -8.93 11.29
CA TYR A 44 12.85 -9.45 12.29
C TYR A 44 13.35 -10.66 13.08
N THR A 45 14.38 -11.35 12.61
CA THR A 45 14.95 -12.52 13.30
C THR A 45 16.09 -12.14 14.23
N HIS A 46 16.95 -11.20 13.82
CA HIS A 46 18.19 -10.91 14.55
C HIS A 46 18.14 -9.58 15.30
N TYR A 47 17.39 -8.59 14.81
CA TYR A 47 17.27 -7.27 15.44
C TYR A 47 16.12 -7.22 16.43
N TYR A 48 14.95 -7.76 16.06
CA TYR A 48 13.80 -7.86 16.94
C TYR A 48 13.83 -9.20 17.69
N LYS A 49 13.88 -9.14 19.03
CA LYS A 49 14.13 -10.33 19.87
C LYS A 49 12.94 -11.28 20.01
N THR A 50 11.72 -10.81 19.74
CA THR A 50 10.49 -11.56 20.00
C THR A 50 9.80 -11.94 18.70
N ARG A 51 9.76 -13.24 18.40
CA ARG A 51 9.12 -13.79 17.20
C ARG A 51 7.62 -13.50 17.16
N GLU A 52 6.94 -13.64 18.29
CA GLU A 52 5.47 -13.48 18.40
C GLU A 52 5.00 -12.05 18.13
N SER A 53 5.82 -11.05 18.43
CA SER A 53 5.52 -9.64 18.12
C SER A 53 5.87 -9.24 16.69
N ALA A 54 6.56 -10.09 15.94
CA ALA A 54 6.94 -9.81 14.56
C ALA A 54 5.81 -10.27 13.61
N ASP A 55 5.11 -9.31 13.00
CA ASP A 55 3.97 -9.56 12.09
C ASP A 55 4.24 -10.65 11.05
N ILE A 56 5.44 -10.68 10.45
CA ILE A 56 5.79 -11.68 9.43
C ILE A 56 5.73 -13.12 9.97
N TYR A 57 6.06 -13.32 11.24
CA TYR A 57 6.08 -14.62 11.89
C TYR A 57 4.73 -14.92 12.51
N LYS A 58 4.09 -13.92 13.15
CA LYS A 58 2.75 -14.04 13.70
C LYS A 58 1.74 -14.60 12.69
N TYR A 59 1.65 -13.98 11.51
CA TYR A 59 0.73 -14.44 10.46
C TYR A 59 1.14 -15.75 9.80
N PHE A 60 2.44 -16.05 9.80
CA PHE A 60 2.97 -17.27 9.22
C PHE A 60 2.72 -18.47 10.15
N ASP A 61 2.90 -18.31 11.45
CA ASP A 61 2.68 -19.37 12.43
C ASP A 61 1.18 -19.63 12.63
N ASP A 62 0.33 -18.60 12.63
CA ASP A 62 -1.14 -18.75 12.58
C ASP A 62 -1.59 -19.57 11.36
N ALA A 63 -0.89 -19.39 10.22
CA ALA A 63 -1.21 -20.12 9.01
C ALA A 63 -0.82 -21.60 9.07
N LYS A 64 0.18 -21.97 9.87
CA LYS A 64 0.54 -23.39 10.09
C LYS A 64 -0.59 -24.14 10.80
N VAL A 65 -1.25 -23.48 11.75
CA VAL A 65 -2.41 -24.05 12.46
C VAL A 65 -3.55 -24.36 11.49
N ILE A 66 -3.79 -23.47 10.52
CA ILE A 66 -4.81 -23.71 9.49
C ILE A 66 -4.34 -24.81 8.53
N TYR A 67 -3.07 -24.76 8.13
CA TYR A 67 -2.49 -25.72 7.19
C TYR A 67 -2.43 -27.15 7.74
N SER A 68 -2.38 -27.37 9.06
CA SER A 68 -2.43 -28.73 9.62
C SER A 68 -3.72 -29.47 9.22
N ALA A 69 -4.82 -28.74 9.03
CA ALA A 69 -6.07 -29.30 8.54
C ALA A 69 -6.01 -29.74 7.07
N ALA A 70 -5.04 -29.29 6.28
CA ALA A 70 -5.04 -29.50 4.82
C ALA A 70 -5.03 -30.99 4.42
N TYR A 71 -4.41 -31.85 5.24
CA TYR A 71 -4.34 -33.29 5.00
C TYR A 71 -5.27 -34.08 5.93
N GLU A 72 -5.37 -33.68 7.20
CA GLU A 72 -6.16 -34.42 8.22
C GLU A 72 -7.66 -34.14 8.11
N ALA A 73 -8.05 -32.90 7.77
CA ALA A 73 -9.43 -32.46 7.63
C ALA A 73 -9.60 -31.46 6.46
N PRO A 74 -9.49 -31.91 5.19
CA PRO A 74 -9.48 -31.00 4.03
C PRO A 74 -10.71 -30.11 3.91
N VAL A 75 -11.87 -30.56 4.40
CA VAL A 75 -13.10 -29.76 4.43
C VAL A 75 -12.97 -28.58 5.38
N ASP A 76 -12.41 -28.79 6.57
CA ASP A 76 -12.14 -27.71 7.53
C ASP A 76 -11.15 -26.71 6.95
N TYR A 77 -10.08 -27.21 6.32
CA TYR A 77 -9.13 -26.37 5.61
C TYR A 77 -9.83 -25.48 4.58
N LEU A 78 -10.68 -26.05 3.72
CA LEU A 78 -11.42 -25.27 2.73
C LEU A 78 -12.38 -24.25 3.36
N LYS A 79 -13.09 -24.60 4.45
CA LYS A 79 -13.93 -23.66 5.20
C LYS A 79 -13.11 -22.49 5.76
N MET A 80 -11.97 -22.77 6.39
CA MET A 80 -11.08 -21.76 6.96
C MET A 80 -10.49 -20.82 5.89
N ILE A 81 -10.12 -21.37 4.73
CA ILE A 81 -9.51 -20.63 3.61
C ILE A 81 -10.54 -19.77 2.87
N THR A 82 -11.71 -20.34 2.55
CA THR A 82 -12.76 -19.63 1.81
C THR A 82 -13.56 -18.68 2.69
N GLY A 83 -13.65 -18.97 4.00
CA GLY A 83 -14.52 -18.28 4.94
C GLY A 83 -15.98 -18.74 4.89
N ILE A 84 -16.30 -19.77 4.12
CA ILE A 84 -17.63 -20.37 4.09
C ILE A 84 -17.79 -21.18 5.37
N ASP A 85 -18.82 -20.87 6.17
CA ASP A 85 -19.11 -21.56 7.44
C ASP A 85 -17.93 -21.49 8.44
N SER A 86 -17.12 -20.42 8.37
CA SER A 86 -15.94 -20.27 9.22
C SER A 86 -16.23 -19.72 10.62
N ASP A 87 -17.49 -19.50 10.97
CA ASP A 87 -17.88 -18.95 12.28
C ASP A 87 -18.40 -20.03 13.24
N SER A 88 -18.29 -21.32 12.88
CA SER A 88 -18.67 -22.43 13.75
C SER A 88 -17.80 -22.49 15.02
N ASP A 89 -18.41 -22.81 16.17
CA ASP A 89 -17.68 -23.04 17.43
C ASP A 89 -16.66 -24.17 17.30
N TYR A 90 -16.96 -25.20 16.50
CA TYR A 90 -16.04 -26.29 16.20
C TYR A 90 -14.69 -25.81 15.64
N LEU A 91 -14.70 -25.00 14.57
CA LEU A 91 -13.47 -24.48 13.97
C LEU A 91 -12.74 -23.51 14.92
N ARG A 92 -13.50 -22.79 15.75
CA ARG A 92 -12.93 -21.91 16.76
C ARG A 92 -12.14 -22.69 17.81
N GLU A 93 -12.72 -23.74 18.38
CA GLU A 93 -12.07 -24.56 19.39
C GLU A 93 -10.89 -25.34 18.82
N MET A 94 -11.08 -25.97 17.65
CA MET A 94 -10.08 -26.84 17.04
C MET A 94 -8.86 -26.09 16.48
N TYR A 95 -9.07 -24.92 15.88
CA TYR A 95 -8.03 -24.20 15.14
C TYR A 95 -7.84 -22.76 15.62
N PHE A 96 -8.88 -21.92 15.58
CA PHE A 96 -8.67 -20.47 15.76
C PHE A 96 -8.23 -20.06 17.17
N SER A 97 -8.61 -20.81 18.20
CA SER A 97 -8.15 -20.61 19.58
C SER A 97 -6.63 -20.73 19.74
N LYS A 98 -5.97 -21.48 18.83
CA LYS A 98 -4.52 -21.71 18.80
C LYS A 98 -3.76 -20.66 17.99
N THR A 99 -4.47 -19.68 17.44
CA THR A 99 -3.87 -18.60 16.63
C THR A 99 -3.74 -17.32 17.45
N ASN A 100 -2.76 -16.49 17.11
CA ASN A 100 -2.43 -15.27 17.83
C ASN A 100 -3.14 -14.02 17.29
N SER A 101 -3.65 -14.05 16.06
CA SER A 101 -4.17 -12.84 15.38
C SER A 101 -5.48 -13.03 14.61
N TRP A 102 -6.10 -14.22 14.66
CA TRP A 102 -7.33 -14.51 13.93
C TRP A 102 -8.54 -13.71 14.43
N TYR A 103 -8.58 -13.45 15.74
CA TYR A 103 -9.52 -12.52 16.36
C TYR A 103 -8.79 -11.23 16.75
N LYS A 104 -9.49 -10.10 16.65
CA LYS A 104 -9.00 -8.81 17.15
C LYS A 104 -9.42 -8.66 18.59
N GLU A 105 -8.56 -8.05 19.39
CA GLU A 105 -8.91 -7.62 20.75
C GLU A 105 -10.02 -6.57 20.72
N TRP A 106 -9.95 -5.64 19.76
CA TRP A 106 -11.01 -4.66 19.48
C TRP A 106 -11.69 -4.94 18.15
N ASP A 107 -12.95 -5.39 18.21
CA ASP A 107 -13.80 -5.61 17.05
C ASP A 107 -14.86 -4.51 16.92
N TYR A 108 -14.99 -3.99 15.70
CA TYR A 108 -15.97 -2.98 15.32
C TYR A 108 -16.96 -3.51 14.28
N HIS A 109 -17.11 -4.84 14.19
CA HIS A 109 -17.82 -5.52 13.10
C HIS A 109 -17.22 -5.23 11.72
N LEU A 110 -15.92 -4.94 11.71
CA LEU A 110 -15.14 -4.77 10.50
C LEU A 110 -14.29 -6.01 10.27
N TYR A 111 -14.15 -6.40 9.00
CA TYR A 111 -13.35 -7.56 8.64
C TYR A 111 -11.93 -7.51 9.22
N ASN A 112 -11.50 -8.61 9.83
CA ASN A 112 -10.14 -8.75 10.35
C ASN A 112 -9.15 -9.05 9.22
N ASP A 113 -8.44 -8.01 8.78
CA ASP A 113 -7.42 -8.07 7.75
C ASP A 113 -6.21 -8.98 8.09
N ASN A 114 -5.99 -9.37 9.35
CA ASN A 114 -5.03 -10.43 9.70
C ASN A 114 -5.40 -11.76 9.02
N ARG A 115 -6.70 -12.08 8.95
CA ARG A 115 -7.18 -13.34 8.36
C ARG A 115 -6.77 -13.48 6.89
N THR A 116 -6.72 -12.38 6.14
CA THR A 116 -6.34 -12.41 4.72
C THR A 116 -4.88 -12.84 4.51
N ILE A 117 -3.94 -12.29 5.28
CA ILE A 117 -2.53 -12.66 5.16
C ILE A 117 -2.28 -14.07 5.71
N THR A 118 -2.98 -14.47 6.78
CA THR A 118 -2.94 -15.84 7.29
C THR A 118 -3.46 -16.85 6.26
N ARG A 119 -4.60 -16.58 5.61
CA ARG A 119 -5.14 -17.41 4.51
C ARG A 119 -4.20 -17.50 3.32
N PHE A 120 -3.60 -16.37 2.92
CA PHE A 120 -2.57 -16.35 1.88
C PHE A 120 -1.41 -17.28 2.22
N ASN A 121 -0.91 -17.21 3.45
CA ASN A 121 0.18 -18.08 3.90
C ASN A 121 -0.24 -19.54 3.90
N ALA A 122 -1.41 -19.87 4.44
CA ALA A 122 -1.89 -21.25 4.48
C ALA A 122 -2.03 -21.84 3.06
N LEU A 123 -2.54 -21.06 2.10
CA LEU A 123 -2.55 -21.45 0.68
C LEU A 123 -1.16 -21.67 0.11
N ALA A 124 -0.22 -20.76 0.40
CA ALA A 124 1.16 -20.88 -0.07
C ALA A 124 1.89 -22.11 0.53
N MET A 125 1.51 -22.56 1.72
CA MET A 125 2.10 -23.74 2.38
C MET A 125 1.94 -25.03 1.59
N LEU A 126 0.85 -25.17 0.82
CA LEU A 126 0.59 -26.34 -0.04
C LEU A 126 1.73 -26.65 -1.02
N ILE A 127 2.47 -25.62 -1.43
CA ILE A 127 3.57 -25.74 -2.39
C ILE A 127 4.92 -25.29 -1.82
N SER A 128 4.94 -24.61 -0.68
CA SER A 128 6.16 -24.04 -0.09
C SER A 128 6.90 -24.95 0.88
N ASN A 129 6.33 -26.10 1.26
CA ASN A 129 6.84 -26.93 2.35
C ASN A 129 7.09 -26.11 3.64
N GLN A 130 6.14 -25.24 3.97
CA GLN A 130 6.20 -24.37 5.16
C GLN A 130 7.48 -23.50 5.24
N SER A 131 8.02 -23.07 4.09
CA SER A 131 9.16 -22.15 4.04
C SER A 131 8.71 -20.70 3.89
N ILE A 132 8.95 -19.88 4.92
CA ILE A 132 8.66 -18.44 4.87
C ILE A 132 9.39 -17.72 3.73
N TYR A 133 10.61 -18.17 3.39
CA TYR A 133 11.37 -17.62 2.27
C TYR A 133 10.67 -17.84 0.92
N ILE A 134 10.04 -19.00 0.73
CA ILE A 134 9.24 -19.25 -0.48
C ILE A 134 8.04 -18.31 -0.50
N HIS A 135 7.34 -18.12 0.62
CA HIS A 135 6.22 -17.16 0.68
C HIS A 135 6.65 -15.74 0.33
N THR A 136 7.84 -15.32 0.78
CA THR A 136 8.43 -14.03 0.41
C THR A 136 8.66 -13.91 -1.09
N ILE A 137 9.12 -14.98 -1.77
CA ILE A 137 9.29 -14.98 -3.23
C ILE A 137 7.93 -14.77 -3.93
N PHE A 138 6.87 -15.46 -3.48
CA PHE A 138 5.53 -15.28 -4.02
C PHE A 138 4.99 -13.87 -3.78
N MET A 139 5.18 -13.33 -2.57
CA MET A 139 4.75 -11.98 -2.23
C MET A 139 5.47 -10.91 -3.04
N ALA A 140 6.79 -11.05 -3.21
CA ALA A 140 7.60 -10.18 -4.06
C ALA A 140 7.12 -10.19 -5.52
N PHE A 141 6.68 -11.36 -6.03
CA PHE A 141 6.16 -11.48 -7.38
C PHE A 141 4.78 -10.82 -7.53
N LEU A 142 3.86 -11.04 -6.58
CA LEU A 142 2.55 -10.40 -6.57
C LEU A 142 2.67 -8.87 -6.49
N SER A 143 3.48 -8.35 -5.56
CA SER A 143 3.65 -6.90 -5.44
C SER A 143 4.36 -6.29 -6.66
N LEU A 144 5.26 -7.03 -7.33
CA LEU A 144 5.83 -6.61 -8.62
C LEU A 144 4.74 -6.42 -9.69
N ILE A 145 3.77 -7.33 -9.78
CA ILE A 145 2.64 -7.21 -10.71
C ILE A 145 1.83 -5.93 -10.40
N GLY A 146 1.60 -5.64 -9.12
CA GLY A 146 0.94 -4.41 -8.67
C GLY A 146 1.68 -3.15 -9.11
N LEU A 147 2.97 -3.05 -8.78
CA LEU A 147 3.82 -1.92 -9.14
C LEU A 147 3.95 -1.75 -10.66
N LEU A 148 4.07 -2.86 -11.41
CA LEU A 148 4.10 -2.82 -12.87
C LEU A 148 2.77 -2.35 -13.46
N SER A 149 1.65 -2.68 -12.83
CA SER A 149 0.33 -2.20 -13.23
C SER A 149 0.21 -0.69 -13.06
N ILE A 150 0.72 -0.13 -11.96
CA ILE A 150 0.82 1.32 -11.74
C ILE A 150 1.72 1.95 -12.82
N TYR A 151 2.94 1.42 -13.02
CA TYR A 151 3.88 1.89 -14.03
C TYR A 151 3.23 1.99 -15.43
N LYS A 152 2.48 0.95 -15.83
CA LYS A 152 1.79 0.88 -17.14
C LYS A 152 0.73 1.96 -17.36
N VAL A 153 0.11 2.47 -16.29
CA VAL A 153 -0.86 3.58 -16.40
C VAL A 153 -0.12 4.87 -16.72
N PHE A 154 1.02 5.13 -16.08
CA PHE A 154 1.71 6.41 -16.16
C PHE A 154 2.75 6.53 -17.27
N VAL A 155 3.38 5.43 -17.70
CA VAL A 155 4.51 5.46 -18.64
C VAL A 155 4.19 6.18 -19.96
N ASN A 156 2.97 6.02 -20.47
CA ASN A 156 2.56 6.66 -21.73
C ASN A 156 2.44 8.20 -21.63
N TYR A 157 2.37 8.73 -20.41
CA TYR A 157 2.27 10.16 -20.12
C TYR A 157 3.62 10.77 -19.69
N LEU A 158 4.67 9.96 -19.57
CA LEU A 158 5.97 10.37 -19.02
C LEU A 158 7.12 10.05 -19.98
N LYS A 159 6.92 10.35 -21.27
CA LYS A 159 7.95 10.16 -22.32
C LYS A 159 9.24 10.90 -21.96
N GLY A 160 10.38 10.21 -22.05
CA GLY A 160 11.70 10.72 -21.66
C GLY A 160 11.98 10.75 -20.15
N LYS A 161 11.01 10.35 -19.32
CA LYS A 161 11.11 10.27 -17.85
C LYS A 161 10.94 8.84 -17.33
N GLU A 162 11.04 7.84 -18.21
CA GLU A 162 10.79 6.43 -17.92
C GLU A 162 11.73 5.91 -16.82
N LYS A 163 13.01 6.28 -16.86
CA LYS A 163 13.98 5.88 -15.82
C LYS A 163 13.59 6.39 -14.43
N LEU A 164 13.14 7.65 -14.32
CA LEU A 164 12.66 8.21 -13.07
C LEU A 164 11.40 7.48 -12.59
N LEU A 165 10.48 7.19 -13.52
CA LEU A 165 9.28 6.43 -13.20
C LEU A 165 9.62 5.03 -12.67
N ILE A 166 10.63 4.36 -13.24
CA ILE A 166 11.12 3.06 -12.74
C ILE A 166 11.66 3.22 -11.30
N ILE A 167 12.57 4.16 -11.08
CA ILE A 167 13.19 4.36 -9.76
C ILE A 167 12.11 4.62 -8.70
N PHE A 168 11.21 5.56 -8.95
CA PHE A 168 10.24 5.98 -7.94
C PHE A 168 9.01 5.08 -7.81
N THR A 169 8.75 4.20 -8.78
CA THR A 169 7.68 3.20 -8.64
C THR A 169 8.19 1.94 -7.95
N PHE A 170 9.42 1.49 -8.24
CA PHE A 170 9.91 0.19 -7.79
C PHE A 170 10.98 0.25 -6.70
N LEU A 171 11.86 1.26 -6.73
CA LEU A 171 13.12 1.28 -5.97
C LEU A 171 13.10 2.19 -4.73
N LEU A 172 11.95 2.79 -4.41
CA LEU A 172 11.77 3.48 -3.14
C LEU A 172 12.01 2.50 -1.98
N PRO A 173 12.91 2.81 -1.01
CA PRO A 173 13.24 1.89 0.08
C PRO A 173 12.00 1.37 0.82
N THR A 174 11.04 2.26 1.13
CA THR A 174 9.81 1.89 1.84
C THR A 174 8.96 0.93 1.00
N VAL A 175 8.78 1.23 -0.29
CA VAL A 175 8.02 0.37 -1.21
C VAL A 175 8.71 -0.97 -1.39
N MET A 176 10.02 -0.97 -1.58
CA MET A 176 10.84 -2.16 -1.80
C MET A 176 10.84 -3.07 -0.57
N LEU A 177 10.93 -2.53 0.63
CA LEU A 177 10.98 -3.30 1.88
C LEU A 177 9.60 -3.88 2.24
N TRP A 178 8.60 -3.02 2.42
CA TRP A 178 7.31 -3.41 3.01
C TRP A 178 6.42 -4.20 2.05
N SER A 179 6.51 -3.98 0.73
CA SER A 179 5.72 -4.76 -0.23
C SER A 179 6.35 -6.11 -0.60
N SER A 180 7.59 -6.39 -0.17
CA SER A 180 8.28 -7.65 -0.49
C SER A 180 8.20 -8.68 0.62
N GLY A 181 8.08 -8.24 1.87
CA GLY A 181 7.86 -9.12 3.03
C GLY A 181 6.49 -9.80 3.01
N VAL A 182 6.35 -10.90 3.73
CA VAL A 182 5.08 -11.66 3.89
C VAL A 182 4.14 -10.90 4.84
N LEU A 183 3.66 -9.76 4.34
CA LEU A 183 2.82 -8.81 5.03
C LEU A 183 1.62 -8.45 4.15
N LYS A 184 0.62 -7.80 4.76
CA LYS A 184 -0.59 -7.32 4.09
C LYS A 184 -0.29 -6.34 2.94
N GLU A 185 0.83 -5.63 3.04
CA GLU A 185 1.26 -4.56 2.15
C GLU A 185 1.60 -5.07 0.75
N GLY A 186 2.17 -6.28 0.63
CA GLY A 186 2.41 -6.90 -0.67
C GLY A 186 1.10 -7.20 -1.41
N ILE A 187 0.11 -7.74 -0.70
CA ILE A 187 -1.25 -8.01 -1.22
C ILE A 187 -1.94 -6.69 -1.57
N LEU A 188 -1.85 -5.67 -0.70
CA LEU A 188 -2.40 -4.34 -0.96
C LEU A 188 -1.83 -3.76 -2.25
N VAL A 189 -0.50 -3.77 -2.45
CA VAL A 189 0.13 -3.18 -3.63
C VAL A 189 -0.27 -3.93 -4.90
N PHE A 190 -0.34 -5.26 -4.84
CA PHE A 190 -0.86 -6.09 -5.91
C PHE A 190 -2.31 -5.69 -6.27
N ALA A 191 -3.20 -5.73 -5.27
CA ALA A 191 -4.63 -5.47 -5.43
C ALA A 191 -4.90 -4.05 -5.95
N PHE A 192 -4.23 -3.04 -5.38
CA PHE A 192 -4.35 -1.66 -5.81
C PHE A 192 -3.85 -1.46 -7.24
N GLY A 193 -2.71 -2.03 -7.58
CA GLY A 193 -2.14 -1.90 -8.92
C GLY A 193 -3.04 -2.49 -10.00
N ILE A 194 -3.53 -3.72 -9.82
CA ILE A 194 -4.44 -4.35 -10.79
C ILE A 194 -5.80 -3.65 -10.83
N MET A 195 -6.30 -3.17 -9.69
CA MET A 195 -7.53 -2.39 -9.61
C MET A 195 -7.39 -1.12 -10.46
N PHE A 196 -6.32 -0.36 -10.22
CA PHE A 196 -6.11 0.93 -10.88
C PHE A 196 -5.88 0.76 -12.38
N LEU A 197 -5.08 -0.22 -12.80
CA LEU A 197 -4.89 -0.53 -14.21
C LEU A 197 -6.18 -1.01 -14.89
N GLY A 198 -6.90 -1.93 -14.24
CA GLY A 198 -8.19 -2.45 -14.71
C GLY A 198 -9.19 -1.31 -14.91
N PHE A 199 -9.39 -0.49 -13.88
CA PHE A 199 -10.24 0.71 -13.94
C PHE A 199 -9.83 1.64 -15.08
N TYR A 200 -8.56 2.06 -15.10
CA TYR A 200 -8.07 3.06 -16.04
C TYR A 200 -8.20 2.62 -17.51
N ARG A 201 -7.91 1.35 -17.80
CA ARG A 201 -8.07 0.79 -19.15
C ARG A 201 -9.53 0.60 -19.51
N MET A 202 -10.35 0.14 -18.56
CA MET A 202 -11.78 -0.09 -18.77
C MET A 202 -12.53 1.19 -19.14
N ILE A 203 -12.21 2.34 -18.50
CA ILE A 203 -12.87 3.61 -18.83
C ILE A 203 -12.45 4.16 -20.21
N GLN A 204 -11.29 3.78 -20.73
CA GLN A 204 -10.85 4.13 -22.09
C GLN A 204 -11.51 3.24 -23.13
N LYS A 205 -11.47 1.92 -22.91
CA LYS A 205 -12.10 0.91 -23.74
C LYS A 205 -12.51 -0.27 -22.87
N PHE A 206 -13.81 -0.55 -22.83
CA PHE A 206 -14.33 -1.67 -22.06
C PHE A 206 -13.76 -3.01 -22.56
N SER A 207 -13.37 -3.87 -21.63
CA SER A 207 -12.96 -5.25 -21.87
C SER A 207 -13.17 -6.06 -20.61
N PHE A 208 -13.70 -7.27 -20.76
CA PHE A 208 -13.97 -8.17 -19.64
C PHE A 208 -12.71 -8.49 -18.83
N ARG A 209 -11.54 -8.56 -19.49
CA ARG A 209 -10.24 -8.72 -18.80
C ARG A 209 -9.98 -7.59 -17.80
N TYR A 210 -10.27 -6.35 -18.18
CA TYR A 210 -10.02 -5.19 -17.31
C TYR A 210 -11.09 -5.06 -16.22
N LEU A 211 -12.33 -5.46 -16.51
CA LEU A 211 -13.37 -5.61 -15.49
C LEU A 211 -12.95 -6.63 -14.43
N LEU A 212 -12.45 -7.80 -14.85
CA LEU A 212 -11.99 -8.84 -13.92
C LEU A 212 -10.81 -8.36 -13.05
N LEU A 213 -9.81 -7.68 -13.64
CA LEU A 213 -8.71 -7.09 -12.86
C LEU A 213 -9.22 -6.04 -11.85
N PHE A 214 -10.18 -5.22 -12.26
CA PHE A 214 -10.82 -4.22 -11.39
C PHE A 214 -11.58 -4.87 -10.23
N SER A 215 -12.44 -5.85 -10.53
CA SER A 215 -13.25 -6.58 -9.53
C SER A 215 -12.39 -7.36 -8.54
N ILE A 216 -11.36 -8.08 -9.01
CA ILE A 216 -10.43 -8.79 -8.11
C ILE A 216 -9.69 -7.81 -7.20
N GLY A 217 -9.22 -6.69 -7.77
CA GLY A 217 -8.53 -5.66 -6.99
C GLY A 217 -9.42 -5.04 -5.91
N ILE A 218 -10.69 -4.75 -6.22
CA ILE A 218 -11.69 -4.31 -5.22
C ILE A 218 -11.88 -5.37 -4.13
N ALA A 219 -12.15 -6.62 -4.52
CA ALA A 219 -12.43 -7.69 -3.57
C ALA A 219 -11.27 -7.88 -2.58
N LEU A 220 -10.03 -7.91 -3.09
CA LEU A 220 -8.83 -8.04 -2.26
C LEU A 220 -8.60 -6.82 -1.36
N LEU A 221 -8.81 -5.60 -1.85
CA LEU A 221 -8.66 -4.39 -1.03
C LEU A 221 -9.71 -4.32 0.09
N SER A 222 -10.94 -4.77 -0.17
CA SER A 222 -12.01 -4.80 0.83
C SER A 222 -11.66 -5.69 2.04
N ILE A 223 -10.97 -6.81 1.81
CA ILE A 223 -10.57 -7.76 2.87
C ILE A 223 -9.15 -7.53 3.41
N THR A 224 -8.34 -6.67 2.79
CA THR A 224 -7.00 -6.34 3.29
C THR A 224 -6.94 -4.97 3.95
N LYS A 225 -7.30 -3.92 3.22
CA LYS A 225 -7.07 -2.53 3.62
C LYS A 225 -8.13 -1.63 2.99
N PHE A 226 -9.35 -1.76 3.52
CA PHE A 226 -10.55 -1.07 3.02
C PHE A 226 -10.37 0.46 2.90
N TYR A 227 -9.64 1.10 3.82
CA TYR A 227 -9.40 2.54 3.77
C TYR A 227 -8.66 2.99 2.50
N THR A 228 -7.77 2.15 1.94
CA THR A 228 -7.03 2.48 0.70
C THR A 228 -7.97 2.48 -0.50
N LEU A 229 -8.94 1.57 -0.53
CA LEU A 229 -10.02 1.56 -1.52
C LEU A 229 -10.88 2.82 -1.39
N MET A 230 -11.32 3.15 -0.17
CA MET A 230 -12.14 4.34 0.09
C MET A 230 -11.42 5.64 -0.30
N ALA A 231 -10.11 5.73 -0.10
CA ALA A 231 -9.31 6.88 -0.53
C ALA A 231 -9.24 7.03 -2.06
N ALA A 232 -9.31 5.93 -2.81
CA ALA A 232 -9.20 5.94 -4.28
C ALA A 232 -10.53 6.15 -5.01
N ILE A 233 -11.66 5.69 -4.44
CA ILE A 233 -12.99 5.71 -5.07
C ILE A 233 -13.39 7.11 -5.57
N PRO A 234 -13.31 8.20 -4.76
CA PRO A 234 -13.69 9.54 -5.23
C PRO A 234 -12.84 9.99 -6.44
N GLY A 235 -11.55 9.68 -6.44
CA GLY A 235 -10.66 9.94 -7.57
C GLY A 235 -11.05 9.14 -8.82
N MET A 236 -11.42 7.88 -8.66
CA MET A 236 -11.90 7.04 -9.78
C MET A 236 -13.22 7.56 -10.35
N ILE A 237 -14.19 7.95 -9.50
CA ILE A 237 -15.45 8.55 -9.95
C ILE A 237 -15.17 9.83 -10.75
N ALA A 238 -14.27 10.70 -10.26
CA ALA A 238 -13.87 11.90 -10.98
C ALA A 238 -13.22 11.58 -12.35
N LEU A 239 -12.33 10.58 -12.41
CA LEU A 239 -11.72 10.11 -13.66
C LEU A 239 -12.77 9.59 -14.66
N LEU A 240 -13.73 8.79 -14.20
CA LEU A 240 -14.83 8.30 -15.02
C LEU A 240 -15.67 9.47 -15.56
N TRP A 241 -16.04 10.42 -14.70
CA TRP A 241 -16.80 11.60 -15.11
C TRP A 241 -16.05 12.42 -16.16
N ILE A 242 -14.75 12.67 -15.95
CA ILE A 242 -13.90 13.39 -16.90
C ILE A 242 -13.85 12.67 -18.25
N GLN A 243 -13.67 11.35 -18.24
CA GLN A 243 -13.61 10.53 -19.46
C GLN A 243 -14.94 10.59 -20.24
N LYS A 244 -16.08 10.55 -19.55
CA LYS A 244 -17.42 10.63 -20.17
C LYS A 244 -17.80 12.01 -20.71
N THR A 245 -17.03 13.05 -20.39
CA THR A 245 -17.34 14.44 -20.74
C THR A 245 -16.17 15.11 -21.48
N ASN A 246 -15.44 14.32 -22.26
CA ASN A 246 -14.38 14.75 -23.18
C ASN A 246 -13.26 15.55 -22.49
N GLY A 247 -12.89 15.20 -21.26
CA GLY A 247 -11.70 15.76 -20.61
C GLY A 247 -11.87 17.18 -20.03
N LYS A 248 -13.03 17.81 -20.15
CA LYS A 248 -13.21 19.23 -19.76
C LYS A 248 -13.18 19.43 -18.24
N ARG A 249 -12.56 20.52 -17.78
CA ARG A 249 -12.56 20.99 -16.36
C ARG A 249 -12.20 19.89 -15.34
N PRO A 250 -11.05 19.22 -15.46
CA PRO A 250 -10.68 18.13 -14.57
C PRO A 250 -10.63 18.56 -13.09
N PHE A 251 -10.03 19.71 -12.79
CA PHE A 251 -9.92 20.23 -11.42
C PHE A 251 -11.28 20.38 -10.73
N LEU A 252 -12.24 21.03 -11.40
CA LEU A 252 -13.58 21.27 -10.85
C LEU A 252 -14.30 19.95 -10.51
N LYS A 253 -14.19 18.94 -11.38
CA LYS A 253 -14.81 17.62 -11.14
C LYS A 253 -14.19 16.89 -9.96
N PHE A 254 -12.87 16.97 -9.82
CA PHE A 254 -12.18 16.45 -8.65
C PHE A 254 -12.67 17.14 -7.37
N ILE A 255 -12.76 18.47 -7.36
CA ILE A 255 -13.27 19.22 -6.20
C ILE A 255 -14.70 18.80 -5.86
N ILE A 256 -15.62 18.80 -6.84
CA ILE A 256 -17.03 18.44 -6.60
C ILE A 256 -17.14 17.03 -6.01
N VAL A 257 -16.50 16.03 -6.63
CA VAL A 257 -16.62 14.63 -6.19
C VAL A 257 -16.02 14.43 -4.79
N HIS A 258 -14.87 15.06 -4.50
CA HIS A 258 -14.24 14.94 -3.18
C HIS A 258 -15.00 15.71 -2.11
N THR A 259 -15.58 16.87 -2.41
CA THR A 259 -16.45 17.60 -1.47
C THR A 259 -17.69 16.77 -1.13
N LEU A 260 -18.35 16.15 -2.12
CA LEU A 260 -19.49 15.27 -1.88
C LEU A 260 -19.10 14.03 -1.06
N ALA A 261 -17.97 13.40 -1.38
CA ALA A 261 -17.45 12.28 -0.61
C ALA A 261 -17.14 12.68 0.84
N PHE A 262 -16.53 13.84 1.03
CA PHE A 262 -16.23 14.40 2.35
C PHE A 262 -17.51 14.66 3.15
N ILE A 263 -18.53 15.29 2.54
CA ILE A 263 -19.85 15.51 3.16
C ILE A 263 -20.47 14.18 3.59
N GLY A 264 -20.41 13.15 2.75
CA GLY A 264 -20.92 11.82 3.08
C GLY A 264 -20.19 11.13 4.23
N VAL A 265 -18.88 11.38 4.39
CA VAL A 265 -18.10 10.85 5.51
C VAL A 265 -18.43 11.59 6.81
N ILE A 266 -18.48 12.92 6.79
CA ILE A 266 -18.73 13.71 8.00
C ILE A 266 -20.18 13.60 8.50
N SER A 267 -21.13 13.29 7.62
CA SER A 267 -22.52 13.06 8.02
C SER A 267 -22.74 11.67 8.62
N ASN A 268 -21.76 10.77 8.49
CA ASN A 268 -21.84 9.41 9.01
C ASN A 268 -21.09 9.28 10.35
N ASN A 269 -21.84 9.41 11.45
CA ASN A 269 -21.31 9.32 12.81
C ASN A 269 -20.58 7.99 13.09
N TYR A 270 -21.01 6.88 12.48
CA TYR A 270 -20.36 5.58 12.66
C TYR A 270 -18.95 5.57 12.04
N VAL A 271 -18.75 6.17 10.88
CA VAL A 271 -17.41 6.27 10.25
C VAL A 271 -16.46 7.10 11.11
N LEU A 272 -16.92 8.25 11.61
CA LEU A 272 -16.13 9.10 12.50
C LEU A 272 -15.78 8.38 13.82
N PHE A 273 -16.75 7.66 14.38
CA PHE A 273 -16.57 6.86 15.58
C PHE A 273 -15.54 5.75 15.40
N VAL A 274 -15.62 5.00 14.29
CA VAL A 274 -14.65 3.93 13.98
C VAL A 274 -13.23 4.50 13.84
N LEU A 275 -13.06 5.63 13.14
CA LEU A 275 -11.75 6.24 12.96
C LEU A 275 -11.17 6.77 14.29
N TYR A 276 -12.01 7.40 15.11
CA TYR A 276 -11.65 7.80 16.47
C TYR A 276 -11.20 6.60 17.30
N LYS A 277 -12.02 5.54 17.34
CA LYS A 277 -11.74 4.31 18.09
C LYS A 277 -10.46 3.63 17.64
N LYS A 278 -10.18 3.62 16.33
CA LYS A 278 -8.91 3.10 15.80
C LYS A 278 -7.69 3.85 16.34
N GLN A 279 -7.78 5.16 16.54
CA GLN A 279 -6.69 5.94 17.15
C GLN A 279 -6.55 5.57 18.64
N VAL A 280 -7.68 5.48 19.36
CA VAL A 280 -7.71 5.10 20.78
C VAL A 280 -7.12 3.71 21.01
N ASP A 281 -7.46 2.72 20.19
CA ASP A 281 -6.89 1.37 20.29
C ASP A 281 -5.37 1.37 20.15
N PHE A 282 -4.85 2.19 19.22
CA PHE A 282 -3.40 2.36 19.04
C PHE A 282 -2.76 2.98 20.28
N GLN A 283 -3.41 3.96 20.90
CA GLN A 283 -2.91 4.59 22.14
C GLN A 283 -2.93 3.60 23.30
N ILE A 284 -4.03 2.88 23.52
CA ILE A 284 -4.15 1.83 24.56
C ILE A 284 -3.06 0.77 24.38
N LEU A 285 -2.83 0.31 23.15
CA LEU A 285 -1.80 -0.69 22.86
C LEU A 285 -0.38 -0.17 23.19
N ILE A 286 -0.15 1.14 23.05
CA ILE A 286 1.14 1.76 23.38
C ILE A 286 1.28 1.95 24.90
N ASP A 287 0.23 2.44 25.55
CA ASP A 287 0.20 2.67 27.00
C ASP A 287 0.29 1.35 27.79
N GLY A 288 -0.20 0.24 27.21
CA GLY A 288 -0.05 -1.10 27.77
C GLY A 288 1.36 -1.70 27.66
N LEU A 289 2.29 -1.07 26.92
CA LEU A 289 3.67 -1.53 26.85
C LEU A 289 4.47 -0.99 28.04
N THR A 290 5.14 -1.89 28.76
CA THR A 290 5.97 -1.56 29.94
C THR A 290 7.22 -0.74 29.59
N THR A 291 7.57 -0.64 28.31
CA THR A 291 8.70 0.14 27.79
C THR A 291 8.20 1.27 26.91
N GLN A 292 8.75 2.48 27.10
CA GLN A 292 8.46 3.62 26.22
C GLN A 292 8.71 3.24 24.75
N VAL A 293 7.70 3.42 23.91
CA VAL A 293 7.82 3.25 22.47
C VAL A 293 8.67 4.41 21.94
N GLY A 294 9.98 4.20 21.78
CA GLY A 294 10.91 5.22 21.28
C GLY A 294 10.56 5.76 19.88
N SER A 295 9.59 5.12 19.21
CA SER A 295 9.05 5.53 17.93
C SER A 295 7.73 6.32 18.00
N TYR A 296 7.27 6.70 19.19
CA TYR A 296 6.00 7.40 19.40
C TYR A 296 6.06 8.83 18.84
N ILE A 297 5.00 9.24 18.15
CA ILE A 297 4.78 10.60 17.68
C ILE A 297 3.55 11.13 18.39
N SER A 298 3.67 12.36 18.92
CA SER A 298 2.48 13.08 19.40
C SER A 298 1.53 13.32 18.24
N VAL A 299 0.37 12.66 18.30
CA VAL A 299 -0.78 12.91 17.43
C VAL A 299 -1.87 13.61 18.25
N PRO A 300 -2.56 14.61 17.69
CA PRO A 300 -3.69 15.20 18.39
C PRO A 300 -4.77 14.16 18.66
N ASN A 301 -5.33 14.17 19.86
CA ASN A 301 -6.46 13.32 20.21
C ASN A 301 -7.66 13.68 19.33
N LEU A 302 -8.24 12.67 18.70
CA LEU A 302 -9.45 12.83 17.92
C LEU A 302 -10.68 12.81 18.82
N GLU A 303 -11.68 13.55 18.41
CA GLU A 303 -13.05 13.39 18.89
C GLU A 303 -13.87 12.86 17.71
N PRO A 304 -14.97 12.13 17.94
CA PRO A 304 -15.83 11.62 16.88
C PRO A 304 -16.71 12.74 16.26
N THR A 305 -16.11 13.89 15.93
CA THR A 305 -16.78 15.07 15.37
C THR A 305 -16.05 15.56 14.11
N ALA A 306 -16.80 15.97 13.09
CA ALA A 306 -16.23 16.45 11.83
C ALA A 306 -15.22 17.60 12.00
N LEU A 307 -15.48 18.49 12.95
CA LEU A 307 -14.61 19.62 13.27
C LEU A 307 -13.26 19.15 13.80
N SER A 308 -13.23 18.12 14.67
CA SER A 308 -11.98 17.57 15.19
C SER A 308 -11.12 16.96 14.06
N PHE A 309 -11.73 16.19 13.15
CA PHE A 309 -11.02 15.63 11.99
C PHE A 309 -10.45 16.72 11.07
N LEU A 310 -11.23 17.76 10.78
CA LEU A 310 -10.79 18.90 9.96
C LEU A 310 -9.64 19.68 10.61
N LYS A 311 -9.76 19.97 11.91
CA LYS A 311 -8.74 20.70 12.67
C LYS A 311 -7.42 19.94 12.74
N ASN A 312 -7.49 18.61 12.85
CA ASN A 312 -6.31 17.75 13.01
C ASN A 312 -5.69 17.29 11.66
N ALA A 313 -6.42 17.39 10.54
CA ALA A 313 -5.95 16.96 9.23
C ALA A 313 -4.62 17.62 8.77
N PRO A 314 -4.38 18.94 8.95
CA PRO A 314 -3.12 19.56 8.54
C PRO A 314 -1.91 19.01 9.30
N ILE A 315 -2.05 18.78 10.61
CA ILE A 315 -0.99 18.23 11.46
C ILE A 315 -0.73 16.77 11.09
N ALA A 316 -1.80 15.98 10.88
CA ALA A 316 -1.69 14.60 10.43
C ALA A 316 -1.00 14.46 9.07
N PHE A 317 -1.35 15.32 8.10
CA PHE A 317 -0.70 15.37 6.81
C PHE A 317 0.78 15.73 6.95
N SER A 318 1.11 16.79 7.71
CA SER A 318 2.48 17.24 7.94
C SER A 318 3.35 16.16 8.58
N ASN A 319 2.85 15.50 9.63
CA ASN A 319 3.53 14.39 10.29
C ASN A 319 3.82 13.25 9.30
N THR A 320 2.85 12.87 8.47
CA THR A 320 3.03 11.78 7.50
C THR A 320 3.98 12.16 6.36
N PHE A 321 3.91 13.42 5.92
CA PHE A 321 4.69 13.93 4.79
C PHE A 321 6.16 14.14 5.16
N LEU A 322 6.44 14.69 6.36
CA LEU A 322 7.77 15.14 6.75
C LEU A 322 8.54 14.14 7.63
N ARG A 323 7.85 13.25 8.38
CA ARG A 323 8.49 12.32 9.32
C ARG A 323 8.66 10.90 8.78
N PRO A 324 9.70 10.16 9.24
CA PRO A 324 10.77 10.57 10.14
C PRO A 324 11.75 11.58 9.53
N HIS A 325 12.27 12.48 10.36
CA HIS A 325 13.40 13.35 10.04
C HIS A 325 14.74 12.63 10.19
N ILE A 326 15.80 13.16 9.58
CA ILE A 326 17.16 12.58 9.71
C ILE A 326 17.68 12.59 11.15
N PHE A 327 17.15 13.50 11.98
CA PHE A 327 17.48 13.62 13.40
C PHE A 327 16.67 12.68 14.30
N GLU A 328 15.65 11.99 13.76
CA GLU A 328 14.79 11.03 14.49
C GLU A 328 15.21 9.56 14.23
N VAL A 329 16.45 9.36 13.76
CA VAL A 329 16.95 8.03 13.38
C VAL A 329 17.44 7.27 14.62
N TYR A 330 16.72 6.21 14.98
CA TYR A 330 17.09 5.28 16.06
C TYR A 330 17.30 3.84 15.58
N SER A 331 17.06 3.54 14.29
CA SER A 331 17.28 2.22 13.71
C SER A 331 17.63 2.29 12.22
N PRO A 332 18.28 1.26 11.64
CA PRO A 332 18.59 1.22 10.21
C PRO A 332 17.35 1.34 9.32
N VAL A 333 16.21 0.77 9.72
CA VAL A 333 14.95 0.86 8.98
C VAL A 333 14.45 2.31 8.92
N VAL A 334 14.56 3.03 10.02
CA VAL A 334 14.16 4.45 10.12
C VAL A 334 15.13 5.34 9.34
N PHE A 335 16.41 5.00 9.29
CA PHE A 335 17.39 5.72 8.47
C PHE A 335 16.99 5.74 6.99
N PHE A 336 16.65 4.59 6.41
CA PHE A 336 16.21 4.52 5.02
C PHE A 336 14.92 5.31 4.78
N ALA A 337 13.98 5.29 5.74
CA ALA A 337 12.76 6.09 5.68
C ALA A 337 13.04 7.60 5.76
N ALA A 338 13.99 8.03 6.60
CA ALA A 338 14.38 9.43 6.73
C ALA A 338 15.09 9.93 5.46
N ALA A 339 15.96 9.11 4.86
CA ALA A 339 16.59 9.42 3.57
C ALA A 339 15.55 9.54 2.44
N GLU A 340 14.54 8.67 2.43
CA GLU A 340 13.41 8.76 1.49
C GLU A 340 12.60 10.06 1.69
N ASN A 341 12.36 10.48 2.93
CA ASN A 341 11.70 11.77 3.20
C ASN A 341 12.53 12.98 2.79
N LEU A 342 13.86 12.90 2.89
CA LEU A 342 14.73 13.95 2.33
C LEU A 342 14.52 14.08 0.82
N LEU A 343 14.40 12.94 0.10
CA LEU A 343 14.05 12.95 -1.33
C LEU A 343 12.65 13.54 -1.59
N ILE A 344 11.68 13.33 -0.70
CA ILE A 344 10.36 13.96 -0.78
C ILE A 344 10.49 15.48 -0.67
N ILE A 345 11.24 15.98 0.31
CA ILE A 345 11.47 17.42 0.50
C ILE A 345 12.19 18.01 -0.71
N MET A 346 13.24 17.37 -1.20
CA MET A 346 13.94 17.79 -2.43
C MET A 346 12.99 17.80 -3.63
N GLY A 347 12.18 16.76 -3.80
CA GLY A 347 11.18 16.66 -4.86
C GLY A 347 10.15 17.80 -4.79
N LEU A 348 9.71 18.17 -3.59
CA LEU A 348 8.82 19.30 -3.36
C LEU A 348 9.48 20.63 -3.75
N VAL A 349 10.69 20.90 -3.25
CA VAL A 349 11.44 22.13 -3.56
C VAL A 349 11.69 22.27 -5.07
N LEU A 350 12.16 21.19 -5.72
CA LEU A 350 12.36 21.18 -7.17
C LEU A 350 11.05 21.39 -7.94
N SER A 351 9.95 20.81 -7.46
CA SER A 351 8.63 21.00 -8.05
C SER A 351 8.19 22.46 -7.96
N LEU A 352 8.48 23.17 -6.87
CA LEU A 352 8.15 24.59 -6.72
C LEU A 352 8.99 25.50 -7.62
N ILE A 353 10.31 25.26 -7.73
CA ILE A 353 11.25 26.09 -8.51
C ILE A 353 11.11 25.85 -10.03
N PHE A 354 10.92 24.58 -10.42
CA PHE A 354 10.97 24.14 -11.81
C PHE A 354 9.60 23.71 -12.36
N ILE A 355 8.50 24.18 -11.77
CA ILE A 355 7.15 23.93 -12.29
C ILE A 355 6.98 24.47 -13.71
N ASN A 356 6.41 23.65 -14.58
CA ASN A 356 5.94 24.09 -15.89
C ASN A 356 4.55 23.49 -16.20
N LYS A 357 3.50 24.26 -15.92
CA LYS A 357 2.11 23.84 -16.14
C LYS A 357 1.83 23.43 -17.60
N ARG A 358 2.55 24.00 -18.58
CA ARG A 358 2.34 23.68 -20.01
C ARG A 358 2.85 22.28 -20.40
N LYS A 359 3.77 21.69 -19.63
CA LYS A 359 4.34 20.36 -19.90
C LYS A 359 3.62 19.22 -19.17
N ILE A 360 2.57 19.52 -18.39
CA ILE A 360 1.78 18.49 -17.72
C ILE A 360 1.03 17.69 -18.78
N SER A 361 1.36 16.41 -18.91
CA SER A 361 0.84 15.52 -19.95
C SER A 361 -0.59 15.07 -19.71
N ASN A 362 -1.00 14.91 -18.45
CA ASN A 362 -2.35 14.48 -18.10
C ASN A 362 -2.81 15.05 -16.74
N TYR A 363 -3.62 16.10 -16.77
CA TYR A 363 -4.15 16.73 -15.55
C TYR A 363 -5.05 15.81 -14.73
N SER A 364 -5.81 14.91 -15.35
CA SER A 364 -6.74 14.01 -14.65
C SER A 364 -6.00 13.01 -13.78
N LEU A 365 -4.93 12.40 -14.30
CA LEU A 365 -4.06 11.50 -13.54
C LEU A 365 -3.24 12.24 -12.48
N LEU A 366 -2.84 13.48 -12.76
CA LEU A 366 -2.17 14.33 -11.78
C LEU A 366 -3.08 14.59 -10.57
N TYR A 367 -4.31 15.02 -10.80
CA TYR A 367 -5.26 15.27 -9.72
C TYR A 367 -5.65 13.99 -8.98
N PHE A 368 -5.85 12.87 -9.69
CA PHE A 368 -6.03 11.57 -9.02
C PHE A 368 -4.91 11.30 -8.02
N SER A 369 -3.66 11.45 -8.46
CA SER A 369 -2.49 11.21 -7.63
C SER A 369 -2.44 12.17 -6.43
N ILE A 370 -2.68 13.47 -6.65
CA ILE A 370 -2.68 14.49 -5.58
C ILE A 370 -3.73 14.17 -4.52
N PHE A 371 -4.99 13.99 -4.92
CA PHE A 371 -6.07 13.72 -3.96
C PHE A 371 -5.87 12.39 -3.23
N PHE A 372 -5.45 11.34 -3.94
CA PHE A 372 -5.15 10.05 -3.32
C PHE A 372 -4.05 10.16 -2.27
N VAL A 373 -2.94 10.84 -2.58
CA VAL A 373 -1.82 11.05 -1.63
C VAL A 373 -2.28 11.86 -0.42
N VAL A 374 -3.00 12.96 -0.63
CA VAL A 374 -3.48 13.83 0.45
C VAL A 374 -4.40 13.05 1.40
N ILE A 375 -5.38 12.31 0.87
CA ILE A 375 -6.31 11.54 1.69
C ILE A 375 -5.57 10.42 2.44
N MET A 376 -4.70 9.67 1.76
CA MET A 376 -3.93 8.60 2.39
C MET A 376 -3.04 9.13 3.51
N PHE A 377 -2.37 10.26 3.30
CA PHE A 377 -1.47 10.85 4.30
C PHE A 377 -2.25 11.39 5.51
N ILE A 378 -3.39 12.04 5.28
CA ILE A 378 -4.27 12.48 6.38
C ILE A 378 -4.76 11.27 7.18
N LEU A 379 -5.33 10.25 6.52
CA LEU A 379 -5.87 9.07 7.21
C LEU A 379 -4.79 8.32 8.02
N CYS A 380 -3.60 8.14 7.44
CA CYS A 380 -2.50 7.47 8.15
C CYS A 380 -2.03 8.29 9.36
N GLY A 381 -1.83 9.61 9.19
CA GLY A 381 -1.35 10.49 10.25
C GLY A 381 -2.36 10.76 11.36
N LEU A 382 -3.66 10.63 11.08
CA LEU A 382 -4.72 10.74 12.09
C LEU A 382 -4.73 9.53 13.02
N VAL A 383 -4.55 8.32 12.48
CA VAL A 383 -4.77 7.07 13.23
C VAL A 383 -3.47 6.49 13.81
N THR A 384 -2.31 6.80 13.24
CA THR A 384 -1.06 6.05 13.49
C THR A 384 -0.03 6.88 14.28
N PRO A 385 0.02 6.76 15.62
CA PRO A 385 0.99 7.48 16.46
C PRO A 385 2.40 6.86 16.48
N VAL A 386 2.67 5.82 15.68
CA VAL A 386 3.96 5.08 15.70
C VAL A 386 4.70 5.30 14.39
N MET A 387 5.91 5.87 14.43
CA MET A 387 6.72 6.17 13.24
C MET A 387 6.91 4.95 12.31
N GLY A 388 7.27 3.79 12.87
CA GLY A 388 7.50 2.58 12.07
C GLY A 388 6.25 2.14 11.30
N ALA A 389 5.09 2.16 11.98
CA ALA A 389 3.80 1.85 11.36
C ALA A 389 3.38 2.92 10.34
N LEU A 390 3.63 4.20 10.63
CA LEU A 390 3.30 5.33 9.76
C LEU A 390 4.04 5.24 8.43
N VAL A 391 5.35 4.95 8.45
CA VAL A 391 6.18 4.74 7.26
C VAL A 391 5.64 3.60 6.41
N ARG A 392 5.26 2.49 7.05
CA ARG A 392 4.66 1.33 6.39
C ARG A 392 3.28 1.65 5.78
N TYR A 393 2.42 2.38 6.48
CA TYR A 393 1.05 2.65 6.04
C TYR A 393 0.95 3.73 4.95
N LYS A 394 1.89 4.69 4.91
CA LYS A 394 1.96 5.69 3.83
C LYS A 394 2.54 5.13 2.52
N MET A 395 3.21 3.98 2.58
CA MET A 395 3.88 3.31 1.45
C MET A 395 3.06 3.26 0.15
N PRO A 396 1.75 2.91 0.15
CA PRO A 396 0.97 2.79 -1.09
C PRO A 396 0.83 4.10 -1.86
N ALA A 397 0.90 5.23 -1.17
CA ALA A 397 0.78 6.55 -1.77
C ALA A 397 2.13 7.11 -2.27
N LEU A 398 3.26 6.56 -1.84
CA LEU A 398 4.58 7.06 -2.20
C LEU A 398 4.87 7.02 -3.71
N PRO A 399 4.58 5.94 -4.46
CA PRO A 399 4.75 5.96 -5.91
C PRO A 399 3.98 7.12 -6.56
N PHE A 400 2.75 7.38 -6.11
CA PHE A 400 1.93 8.48 -6.62
C PHE A 400 2.52 9.85 -6.28
N LEU A 401 3.05 10.02 -5.07
CA LEU A 401 3.72 11.25 -4.65
C LEU A 401 4.91 11.60 -5.56
N PHE A 402 5.79 10.64 -5.82
CA PHE A 402 6.92 10.90 -6.71
C PHE A 402 6.49 11.05 -8.17
N ILE A 403 5.45 10.34 -8.62
CA ILE A 403 4.87 10.54 -9.95
C ILE A 403 4.36 11.98 -10.11
N ILE A 404 3.75 12.58 -9.07
CA ILE A 404 3.35 14.01 -9.08
C ILE A 404 4.58 14.89 -9.35
N PHE A 405 5.69 14.67 -8.64
CA PHE A 405 6.93 15.43 -8.87
C PHE A 405 7.44 15.26 -10.31
N ILE A 406 7.49 14.03 -10.82
CA ILE A 406 7.92 13.75 -12.19
C ILE A 406 7.01 14.45 -13.22
N MET A 407 5.70 14.50 -12.99
CA MET A 407 4.75 15.15 -13.89
C MET A 407 4.87 16.68 -13.90
N ILE A 408 5.17 17.29 -12.75
CA ILE A 408 5.21 18.75 -12.58
C ILE A 408 6.56 19.36 -12.97
N VAL A 409 7.66 18.66 -12.66
CA VAL A 409 9.04 19.18 -12.83
C VAL A 409 9.44 19.23 -14.32
N ASP A 410 9.93 20.39 -14.74
CA ASP A 410 10.57 20.57 -16.05
C ASP A 410 12.06 20.22 -16.00
N ILE A 411 12.38 18.98 -16.38
CA ILE A 411 13.76 18.46 -16.41
C ILE A 411 14.65 19.29 -17.34
N ASP A 412 14.12 19.85 -18.42
CA ASP A 412 14.93 20.65 -19.35
C ASP A 412 15.32 21.98 -18.71
N LYS A 413 14.44 22.57 -17.89
CA LYS A 413 14.73 23.79 -17.14
C LYS A 413 15.82 23.53 -16.09
N ILE A 414 15.79 22.38 -15.42
CA ILE A 414 16.85 21.95 -14.48
C ILE A 414 18.19 21.82 -15.22
N LYS A 415 18.22 21.10 -16.36
CA LYS A 415 19.45 20.93 -17.15
C LYS A 415 20.03 22.26 -17.63
N ARG A 416 19.19 23.24 -17.98
CA ARG A 416 19.64 24.59 -18.37
C ARG A 416 20.20 25.37 -17.19
N PHE A 417 19.58 25.24 -16.00
CA PHE A 417 20.05 25.88 -14.78
C PHE A 417 21.42 25.34 -14.36
N LEU A 418 21.59 24.01 -14.35
CA LEU A 418 22.86 23.33 -14.01
C LEU A 418 23.99 23.54 -15.03
N LYS A 419 23.69 24.05 -16.23
CA LYS A 419 24.70 24.41 -17.24
C LYS A 419 25.14 25.87 -17.15
N LYS A 420 24.42 26.69 -16.39
CA LYS A 420 24.64 28.14 -16.26
C LYS A 420 25.36 28.53 -14.97
N GLY A 421 25.31 27.70 -13.95
CA GLY A 421 26.16 27.76 -12.76
C GLY A 421 27.22 26.68 -12.86
#